data_AF-A0A6U8QPR7-F1
#
_entry.id   AF-A0A6U8QPR7-F1
#
_cell.length_a   1.000
_cell.length_b   1.000
_cell.length_c   1.000
_cell.angle_alpha   90.00
_cell.angle_beta   90.00
_cell.angle_gamma   90.00
#
_symmetry.space_group_name_H-M   'P 1'
#
loop_
_entity.id
_entity.type
_entity.pdbx_description
1 polymer ?
#
loop_
_entity_poly.entity_id
_entity_poly.type
_entity_poly.pdbx_seq_one_letter_code
_entity_poly.pdbx_strand_id
1 'polypeptide(L)'
;MFLLLEPYAAGAALCELHADLRAPADEEEDADLEPERANVVAWMGAVATRTKSLLLAAVEALPALSAAGAKQLAADVGYLSNIFAAGLSLPHAELTELEGLLTCDLAGLPAIAESAVALRPAFAAAVVTKRQS
;
A
#
# COMPACT_ATOMS: atom_id res chain seq x y z
N MET A 1 -9.75 14.70 -32.08
CA MET A 1 -10.78 13.75 -31.62
C MET A 1 -10.18 13.03 -30.41
N PHE A 2 -10.34 13.61 -29.23
CA PHE A 2 -9.81 13.05 -27.98
C PHE A 2 -10.81 12.01 -27.47
N LEU A 3 -10.34 10.78 -27.26
CA LEU A 3 -11.14 9.67 -26.76
C LEU A 3 -11.48 9.92 -25.28
N LEU A 4 -12.78 10.08 -25.02
CA LEU A 4 -13.43 10.08 -23.70
C LEU A 4 -13.38 8.67 -23.09
N LEU A 5 -12.22 8.20 -22.66
CA LEU A 5 -12.06 6.87 -22.06
C LEU A 5 -11.77 6.86 -20.55
N GLU A 6 -11.56 8.02 -19.91
CA GLU A 6 -11.02 8.02 -18.53
C GLU A 6 -12.03 7.99 -17.36
N PRO A 7 -13.26 8.52 -17.43
CA PRO A 7 -14.15 8.49 -16.25
C PRO A 7 -14.93 7.18 -16.09
N TYR A 8 -15.26 6.48 -17.19
CA TYR A 8 -16.15 5.30 -17.12
C TYR A 8 -15.44 4.02 -16.67
N ALA A 9 -14.16 3.86 -17.01
CA ALA A 9 -13.36 2.70 -16.61
C ALA A 9 -13.06 2.71 -15.10
N ALA A 10 -12.88 3.88 -14.50
CA ALA A 10 -12.69 4.02 -13.06
C ALA A 10 -13.96 3.65 -12.28
N GLY A 11 -15.14 4.11 -12.73
CA GLY A 11 -16.42 3.82 -12.06
C GLY A 11 -16.80 2.34 -12.04
N ALA A 12 -16.60 1.61 -13.15
CA ALA A 12 -16.92 0.19 -13.21
C ALA A 12 -16.01 -0.67 -12.31
N ALA A 13 -14.72 -0.36 -12.25
CA ALA A 13 -13.77 -1.06 -11.37
C ALA A 13 -14.00 -0.76 -9.88
N LEU A 14 -14.44 0.46 -9.56
CA LEU A 14 -14.81 0.85 -8.18
C LEU A 14 -16.06 0.09 -7.69
N CYS A 15 -16.99 -0.29 -8.56
CA CYS A 15 -18.16 -1.11 -8.20
C CYS A 15 -17.81 -2.56 -7.83
N GLU A 16 -16.68 -3.08 -8.30
CA GLU A 16 -16.20 -4.43 -7.94
C GLU A 16 -15.45 -4.47 -6.61
N LEU A 17 -15.15 -3.30 -6.02
CA LEU A 17 -14.59 -3.24 -4.68
C LEU A 17 -15.62 -3.67 -3.63
N HIS A 18 -15.10 -4.24 -2.53
CA HIS A 18 -15.88 -4.52 -1.32
C HIS A 18 -16.70 -3.28 -0.92
N ALA A 19 -17.89 -3.45 -0.36
CA ALA A 19 -18.80 -2.31 -0.08
C ALA A 19 -18.12 -1.18 0.70
N ASP A 20 -17.26 -1.52 1.67
CA ASP A 20 -16.49 -0.57 2.49
C ASP A 20 -15.39 0.21 1.73
N LEU A 21 -15.10 -0.20 0.49
CA LEU A 21 -14.09 0.37 -0.39
C LEU A 21 -14.72 1.07 -1.60
N ARG A 22 -16.04 1.19 -1.67
CA ARG A 22 -16.71 2.00 -2.68
C ARG A 22 -16.68 3.46 -2.26
N ALA A 23 -16.45 4.34 -3.23
CA ALA A 23 -16.55 5.78 -2.97
C ALA A 23 -17.95 6.11 -2.42
N PRO A 24 -18.08 7.05 -1.48
CA PRO A 24 -19.39 7.54 -1.05
C PRO A 24 -20.17 8.04 -2.28
N ALA A 25 -21.48 7.79 -2.31
CA ALA A 25 -22.31 8.24 -3.41
C ALA A 25 -22.31 9.78 -3.44
N ASP A 26 -22.12 10.35 -4.63
CA ASP A 26 -22.35 11.78 -4.86
C ASP A 26 -23.85 12.03 -4.61
N GLU A 27 -24.22 12.48 -3.41
CA GLU A 27 -25.57 12.98 -3.15
C GLU A 27 -25.63 14.43 -3.64
N GLU A 28 -26.61 14.70 -4.50
CA GLU A 28 -26.84 15.99 -5.16
C GLU A 28 -26.81 17.17 -4.17
N GLU A 29 -25.99 18.15 -4.52
CA GLU A 29 -25.87 19.56 -4.08
C GLU A 29 -26.62 20.05 -2.81
N ASP A 30 -25.85 20.77 -1.99
CA ASP A 30 -26.24 21.67 -0.88
C ASP A 30 -26.43 21.08 0.54
N ALA A 31 -25.34 20.62 1.17
CA ALA A 31 -25.17 20.71 2.63
C ALA A 31 -23.68 20.52 3.03
N ASP A 32 -23.12 21.45 3.82
CA ASP A 32 -21.82 21.38 4.52
C ASP A 32 -20.74 20.44 3.92
N LEU A 33 -19.77 21.02 3.19
CA LEU A 33 -18.64 20.30 2.57
C LEU A 33 -17.67 19.60 3.56
N GLU A 34 -17.78 19.89 4.87
CA GLU A 34 -16.93 19.30 5.92
C GLU A 34 -17.20 17.79 6.14
N PRO A 35 -18.46 17.35 6.35
CA PRO A 35 -18.83 15.92 6.41
C PRO A 35 -18.39 15.11 5.19
N GLU A 36 -18.51 15.70 4.00
CA GLU A 36 -18.14 15.03 2.74
C GLU A 36 -16.63 14.79 2.66
N ARG A 37 -15.81 15.78 3.04
CA ARG A 37 -14.37 15.64 3.12
C ARG A 37 -13.93 14.61 4.16
N ALA A 38 -14.61 14.54 5.30
CA ALA A 38 -14.33 13.53 6.33
C ALA A 38 -14.62 12.10 5.83
N ASN A 39 -15.72 11.92 5.08
CA ASN A 39 -16.08 10.63 4.48
C ASN A 39 -15.07 10.19 3.42
N VAL A 40 -14.60 11.10 2.57
CA VAL A 40 -13.55 10.81 1.57
C VAL A 40 -12.23 10.42 2.23
N VAL A 41 -11.81 11.13 3.28
CA VAL A 41 -10.59 10.79 4.03
C VAL A 41 -10.70 9.42 4.71
N ALA A 42 -11.85 9.12 5.31
CA ALA A 42 -12.12 7.83 5.94
C ALA A 42 -12.09 6.68 4.90
N TRP A 43 -12.75 6.88 3.76
CA TRP A 43 -12.75 5.92 2.65
C TRP A 43 -11.34 5.67 2.12
N MET A 44 -10.58 6.73 1.82
CA MET A 44 -9.20 6.59 1.36
C MET A 44 -8.33 5.88 2.41
N GLY A 45 -8.55 6.13 3.71
CA GLY A 45 -7.86 5.45 4.80
C GLY A 45 -8.14 3.94 4.83
N ALA A 46 -9.39 3.55 4.56
CA ALA A 46 -9.79 2.15 4.44
C ALA A 46 -9.13 1.50 3.21
N VAL A 47 -9.12 2.18 2.06
CA VAL A 47 -8.46 1.71 0.83
C VAL A 47 -6.96 1.49 1.06
N ALA A 48 -6.27 2.46 1.68
CA ALA A 48 -4.84 2.34 1.96
C ALA A 48 -4.55 1.20 2.94
N THR A 49 -5.34 1.09 4.01
CA THR A 49 -5.21 0.00 5.00
C THR A 49 -5.38 -1.37 4.34
N ARG A 50 -6.40 -1.51 3.49
CA ARG A 50 -6.68 -2.77 2.80
C ARG A 50 -5.58 -3.11 1.79
N THR A 51 -5.15 -2.13 0.99
CA THR A 51 -4.10 -2.30 -0.02
C THR A 51 -2.78 -2.68 0.62
N LYS A 52 -2.37 -1.99 1.70
CA LYS A 52 -1.20 -2.37 2.51
C LYS A 52 -1.31 -3.81 3.00
N SER A 53 -2.45 -4.19 3.56
CA SER A 53 -2.66 -5.55 4.10
C SER A 53 -2.53 -6.63 3.03
N LEU A 54 -3.09 -6.39 1.84
CA LEU A 54 -2.98 -7.31 0.70
C LEU A 54 -1.55 -7.42 0.18
N LEU A 55 -0.83 -6.30 0.09
CA LEU A 55 0.58 -6.29 -0.29
C LEU A 55 1.43 -7.10 0.69
N LEU A 56 1.29 -6.87 2.00
CA LEU A 56 2.02 -7.62 3.01
C LEU A 56 1.70 -9.12 2.93
N ALA A 57 0.44 -9.50 2.76
CA ALA A 57 0.05 -10.91 2.60
C ALA A 57 0.66 -11.53 1.33
N ALA A 58 0.71 -10.78 0.22
CA ALA A 58 1.33 -11.24 -1.03
C ALA A 58 2.84 -11.48 -0.85
N VAL A 59 3.54 -10.55 -0.19
CA VAL A 59 4.98 -10.70 0.13
C VAL A 59 5.23 -11.88 1.06
N GLU A 60 4.36 -12.11 2.05
CA GLU A 60 4.45 -13.25 2.96
C GLU A 60 4.32 -14.59 2.21
N ALA A 61 3.48 -14.64 1.18
CA ALA A 61 3.24 -15.81 0.34
C ALA A 61 4.34 -16.10 -0.70
N LEU A 62 5.22 -15.14 -1.01
CA LEU A 62 6.32 -15.36 -1.96
C LEU A 62 7.29 -16.43 -1.45
N PRO A 63 7.67 -17.45 -2.23
CA PRO A 63 8.59 -18.48 -1.74
C PRO A 63 10.03 -17.96 -1.57
N ALA A 64 10.47 -17.08 -2.47
CA ALA A 64 11.82 -16.50 -2.48
C ALA A 64 11.80 -15.12 -3.16
N LEU A 65 12.84 -14.32 -2.91
CA LEU A 65 13.04 -12.99 -3.48
C LEU A 65 14.45 -12.87 -4.04
N SER A 66 14.56 -12.91 -5.37
CA SER A 66 15.84 -12.62 -6.04
C SER A 66 16.26 -11.17 -5.81
N ALA A 67 17.54 -10.86 -5.99
CA ALA A 67 18.04 -9.48 -5.84
C ALA A 67 17.31 -8.47 -6.76
N ALA A 68 17.04 -8.87 -8.01
CA ALA A 68 16.29 -8.03 -8.95
C ALA A 68 14.81 -7.90 -8.54
N GLY A 69 14.19 -8.99 -8.08
CA GLY A 69 12.81 -8.99 -7.58
C GLY A 69 12.63 -8.13 -6.34
N ALA A 70 13.56 -8.21 -5.39
CA ALA A 70 13.56 -7.36 -4.20
C ALA A 70 13.69 -5.88 -4.56
N LYS A 71 14.56 -5.54 -5.52
CA LYS A 71 14.74 -4.16 -5.99
C LYS A 71 13.48 -3.63 -6.67
N GLN A 72 12.83 -4.42 -7.52
CA GLN A 72 11.58 -4.01 -8.17
C GLN A 72 10.45 -3.83 -7.15
N LEU A 73 10.29 -4.82 -6.25
CA LEU A 73 9.28 -4.75 -5.19
C LEU A 73 9.51 -3.55 -4.27
N ALA A 74 10.75 -3.20 -3.97
CA ALA A 74 11.07 -1.99 -3.21
C ALA A 74 10.58 -0.72 -3.91
N ALA A 75 10.80 -0.61 -5.23
CA ALA A 75 10.33 0.53 -6.01
C ALA A 75 8.80 0.61 -6.00
N ASP A 76 8.11 -0.53 -6.11
CA ASP A 76 6.65 -0.60 -6.07
C ASP A 76 6.10 -0.20 -4.68
N VAL A 77 6.74 -0.68 -3.60
CA VAL A 77 6.43 -0.31 -2.21
C VAL A 77 6.64 1.19 -1.97
N GLY A 78 7.77 1.74 -2.42
CA GLY A 78 8.09 3.17 -2.30
C GLY A 78 7.09 4.04 -3.06
N TYR A 79 6.68 3.62 -4.27
CA TYR A 79 5.64 4.31 -5.04
C TYR A 79 4.29 4.31 -4.31
N LEU A 80 3.88 3.16 -3.76
CA LEU A 80 2.64 3.05 -2.99
C LEU A 80 2.68 3.93 -1.73
N SER A 81 3.81 3.95 -1.02
CA SER A 81 4.02 4.80 0.15
C SER A 81 3.86 6.28 -0.21
N ASN A 82 4.40 6.71 -1.34
CA ASN A 82 4.23 8.08 -1.84
C ASN A 82 2.78 8.44 -2.17
N ILE A 83 2.03 7.52 -2.78
CA ILE A 83 0.60 7.73 -3.05
C ILE A 83 -0.16 7.93 -1.73
N PHE A 84 0.09 7.08 -0.74
CA PHE A 84 -0.59 7.20 0.54
C PHE A 84 -0.18 8.46 1.31
N ALA A 85 1.10 8.81 1.31
CA ALA A 85 1.57 10.05 1.94
C ALA A 85 0.93 11.29 1.29
N ALA A 86 0.87 11.34 -0.05
CA ALA A 86 0.28 12.46 -0.78
C ALA A 86 -1.25 12.56 -0.61
N GLY A 87 -1.94 11.41 -0.62
CA GLY A 87 -3.41 11.37 -0.54
C GLY A 87 -3.96 11.47 0.88
N LEU A 88 -3.29 10.87 1.85
CA LEU A 88 -3.82 10.70 3.22
C LEU A 88 -3.07 11.50 4.27
N SER A 89 -1.88 12.02 3.97
CA SER A 89 -0.97 12.58 4.98
C SER A 89 -0.72 11.61 6.15
N LEU A 90 -0.88 10.29 5.92
CA LEU A 90 -0.68 9.26 6.93
C LEU A 90 0.66 8.55 6.68
N PRO A 91 1.55 8.49 7.69
CA PRO A 91 2.75 7.68 7.59
C PRO A 91 2.40 6.18 7.66
N HIS A 92 2.89 5.40 6.71
CA HIS A 92 2.75 3.94 6.69
C HIS A 92 4.08 3.29 7.05
N ALA A 93 4.41 3.29 8.34
CA ALA A 93 5.70 2.82 8.85
C ALA A 93 6.02 1.37 8.42
N GLU A 94 5.02 0.50 8.29
CA GLU A 94 5.25 -0.87 7.80
C GLU A 94 5.77 -0.91 6.36
N LEU A 95 5.33 0.01 5.50
CA LEU A 95 5.81 0.09 4.11
C LEU A 95 7.24 0.60 4.06
N THR A 96 7.58 1.59 4.89
CA THR A 96 8.95 2.11 5.01
C THR A 96 9.91 1.04 5.51
N GLU A 97 9.52 0.28 6.54
CA GLU A 97 10.34 -0.81 7.06
C GLU A 97 10.50 -1.95 6.03
N LEU A 98 9.43 -2.29 5.31
CA LEU A 98 9.50 -3.27 4.22
C LEU A 98 10.44 -2.80 3.10
N GLU A 99 10.33 -1.54 2.68
CA GLU A 99 11.24 -0.96 1.68
C GLU A 99 12.70 -1.04 2.14
N GLY A 100 12.98 -0.74 3.42
CA GLY A 100 14.31 -0.91 4.01
C GLY A 100 14.81 -2.35 3.91
N LEU A 101 13.97 -3.33 4.27
CA LEU A 101 14.29 -4.76 4.16
C LEU A 101 14.49 -5.23 2.71
N LEU A 102 13.91 -4.57 1.73
CA LEU A 102 14.03 -4.95 0.31
C LEU A 102 15.22 -4.28 -0.38
N THR A 103 15.61 -3.09 0.07
CA THR A 103 16.69 -2.28 -0.53
C THR A 103 18.05 -2.51 0.09
N CYS A 104 18.12 -2.90 1.36
CA CYS A 104 19.40 -3.10 2.04
C CYS A 104 20.22 -4.23 1.38
N ASP A 105 21.53 -4.22 1.63
CA ASP A 105 22.39 -5.33 1.27
C ASP A 105 22.10 -6.57 2.12
N LEU A 106 22.57 -7.74 1.67
CA LEU A 106 22.35 -8.99 2.40
C LEU A 106 23.05 -9.01 3.76
N ALA A 107 24.14 -8.25 3.91
CA ALA A 107 24.87 -8.12 5.16
C ALA A 107 24.12 -7.30 6.21
N GLY A 108 23.38 -6.26 5.79
CA GLY A 108 22.58 -5.40 6.66
C GLY A 108 21.20 -5.96 7.01
N LEU A 109 20.73 -7.01 6.32
CA LEU A 109 19.40 -7.58 6.53
C LEU A 109 19.05 -7.89 7.99
N PRO A 110 19.91 -8.58 8.78
CA PRO A 110 19.59 -8.90 10.16
C PRO A 110 19.38 -7.65 11.03
N ALA A 111 20.25 -6.65 10.86
CA ALA A 111 20.17 -5.41 11.64
C ALA A 111 18.90 -4.61 11.30
N ILE A 112 18.55 -4.51 10.01
CA ILE A 112 17.31 -3.84 9.59
C ILE A 112 16.09 -4.58 10.14
N ALA A 113 16.07 -5.91 10.08
CA ALA A 113 14.97 -6.71 10.61
C ALA A 113 14.81 -6.59 12.13
N GLU A 114 15.91 -6.53 12.89
CA GLU A 114 15.90 -6.32 14.34
C GLU A 114 15.41 -4.91 14.73
N SER A 115 15.69 -3.92 13.87
CA SER A 115 15.26 -2.52 14.09
C SER A 115 13.81 -2.23 13.68
N ALA A 116 13.15 -3.15 12.98
CA ALA A 116 11.77 -2.99 12.52
C ALA A 116 10.79 -3.09 13.71
N VAL A 117 9.94 -2.07 13.88
CA VAL A 117 8.98 -1.97 15.00
C VAL A 117 7.54 -2.02 14.51
N ALA A 118 7.27 -1.53 13.29
CA ALA A 118 5.95 -1.51 12.69
C ALA A 118 5.58 -2.86 12.05
N LEU A 119 6.55 -3.57 11.45
CA LEU A 119 6.37 -4.91 10.93
C LEU A 119 6.29 -5.95 12.05
N ARG A 120 5.45 -6.97 11.85
CA ARG A 120 5.46 -8.15 12.73
C ARG A 120 6.83 -8.83 12.66
N PRO A 121 7.45 -9.23 13.79
CA PRO A 121 8.78 -9.85 13.79
C PRO A 121 8.88 -11.09 12.90
N ALA A 122 7.85 -11.95 12.90
CA ALA A 122 7.80 -13.13 12.06
C ALA A 122 7.79 -12.79 10.56
N PHE A 123 7.14 -11.69 10.17
CA PHE A 123 7.12 -11.23 8.79
C PHE A 123 8.50 -10.70 8.36
N ALA A 124 9.12 -9.85 9.18
CA ALA A 124 10.47 -9.34 8.91
C ALA A 124 11.49 -10.49 8.75
N ALA A 125 11.46 -11.47 9.66
CA ALA A 125 12.29 -12.67 9.57
C ALA A 125 12.03 -13.47 8.29
N ALA A 126 10.76 -13.63 7.89
CA ALA A 126 10.41 -14.31 6.65
C ALA A 126 10.97 -13.59 5.41
N VAL A 127 10.94 -12.25 5.38
CA VAL A 127 11.54 -11.46 4.29
C VAL A 127 13.06 -11.67 4.22
N VAL A 128 13.75 -11.70 5.37
CA VAL A 128 15.19 -12.02 5.44
C VAL A 128 15.46 -13.39 4.83
N THR A 129 14.72 -14.43 5.24
CA THR A 129 14.88 -15.79 4.70
C THR A 129 14.64 -15.84 3.19
N LYS A 130 13.58 -15.18 2.70
CA LYS A 130 13.24 -15.13 1.27
C LYS A 130 14.33 -14.46 0.43
N ARG A 131 15.03 -13.45 0.96
CA ARG A 131 16.12 -12.74 0.27
C ARG A 131 17.46 -13.47 0.29
N GLN A 132 17.62 -14.45 1.19
CA GLN A 132 18.82 -15.27 1.33
C GLN A 132 18.72 -16.63 0.63
N SER A 133 17.52 -16.97 0.12
CA SER A 133 17.23 -18.19 -0.66
C SER A 133 17.59 -18.00 -2.13
#